data_AF-A0A483NFN5-F1
#
_entry.id   AF-A0A483NFN5-F1
#
_cell.length_a   1.000
_cell.length_b   1.000
_cell.length_c   1.000
_cell.angle_alpha   90.00
_cell.angle_beta   90.00
_cell.angle_gamma   90.00
#
_symmetry.space_group_name_H-M   'P 1'
#
loop_
_entity.id
_entity.type
_entity.pdbx_description
1 polymer ?
#
loop_
_entity_poly.entity_id
_entity_poly.type
_entity_poly.pdbx_seq_one_letter_code
_entity_poly.pdbx_strand_id
1 'polypeptide(L)'
;MKREYADKINSLLQCFHFNKEFLEWNHDYSHQLLRHGVSHLYHFAMLQGENDEATLEELRNIIISITNGDIPKPYDLLSIDAEPHDVETKTLMFAKPLAVSIEVTPEMMQQLKQTMANIPAKMRKPLLYSRG
;
A
#
# COMPACT_ATOMS: atom_id res chain seq x y z
N MET A 1 -12.66 5.23 1.33
CA MET A 1 -11.88 3.97 1.45
C MET A 1 -10.97 3.83 0.23
N LYS A 2 -9.73 3.36 0.43
CA LYS A 2 -8.80 3.07 -0.68
C LYS A 2 -9.19 1.82 -1.47
N ARG A 3 -8.83 1.81 -2.75
CA ARG A 3 -9.19 0.75 -3.71
C ARG A 3 -8.76 -0.63 -3.27
N GLU A 4 -7.54 -0.78 -2.74
CA GLU A 4 -7.01 -2.08 -2.35
C GLU A 4 -7.85 -2.76 -1.26
N TYR A 5 -8.41 -2.00 -0.31
CA TYR A 5 -9.29 -2.55 0.71
C TYR A 5 -10.67 -2.84 0.14
N ALA A 6 -11.20 -1.97 -0.71
CA ALA A 6 -12.48 -2.20 -1.40
C ALA A 6 -12.44 -3.50 -2.24
N ASP A 7 -11.34 -3.75 -2.94
CA ASP A 7 -11.11 -4.99 -3.70
C ASP A 7 -11.08 -6.23 -2.79
N LYS A 8 -10.42 -6.15 -1.62
CA LYS A 8 -10.43 -7.24 -0.63
C LYS A 8 -11.81 -7.47 -0.02
N ILE A 9 -12.58 -6.42 0.25
CA ILE A 9 -13.98 -6.56 0.70
C ILE A 9 -14.81 -7.25 -0.38
N ASN A 10 -14.70 -6.83 -1.64
CA ASN A 10 -15.40 -7.47 -2.75
C ASN A 10 -15.04 -8.95 -2.88
N SER A 11 -13.76 -9.31 -2.71
CA SER A 11 -13.31 -10.70 -2.69
C SER A 11 -13.97 -11.51 -1.57
N LEU A 12 -14.07 -10.95 -0.36
CA LEU A 12 -14.73 -11.60 0.77
C LEU A 12 -16.24 -11.77 0.55
N LEU A 13 -16.90 -10.75 -0.01
CA LEU A 13 -18.31 -10.81 -0.38
C LEU A 13 -18.56 -11.86 -1.45
N GLN A 14 -17.70 -11.93 -2.47
CA GLN A 14 -17.79 -12.98 -3.50
C GLN A 14 -17.67 -14.37 -2.88
N CYS A 15 -16.73 -14.59 -1.97
CA CYS A 15 -16.62 -15.86 -1.24
C CYS A 15 -17.89 -16.17 -0.43
N PHE A 16 -18.47 -15.18 0.25
CA PHE A 16 -19.72 -15.35 0.99
C PHE A 16 -20.87 -15.78 0.08
N HIS A 17 -21.08 -15.08 -1.05
CA HIS A 17 -22.12 -15.43 -2.02
C HIS A 17 -21.88 -16.79 -2.65
N PHE A 18 -20.62 -17.10 -3.01
CA PHE A 18 -20.26 -18.39 -3.58
C PHE A 18 -20.56 -19.55 -2.63
N ASN A 19 -20.18 -19.42 -1.36
CA ASN A 19 -20.42 -20.46 -0.34
C ASN A 19 -21.92 -20.71 -0.14
N LYS A 20 -22.74 -19.65 -0.23
CA LYS A 20 -24.18 -19.74 -0.09
C LYS A 20 -24.85 -20.36 -1.32
N GLU A 21 -24.48 -19.91 -2.52
CA GLU A 21 -25.18 -20.27 -3.76
C GLU A 21 -24.73 -21.61 -4.35
N PHE A 22 -23.46 -21.97 -4.20
CA PHE A 22 -22.88 -23.14 -4.86
C PHE A 22 -22.55 -24.29 -3.93
N LEU A 23 -22.23 -24.00 -2.66
CA LEU A 23 -21.86 -25.03 -1.69
C LEU A 23 -22.98 -25.32 -0.69
N GLU A 24 -24.09 -24.57 -0.74
CA GLU A 24 -25.23 -24.66 0.20
C GLU A 24 -24.80 -24.61 1.67
N TRP A 25 -23.73 -23.85 1.96
CA TRP A 25 -23.26 -23.71 3.34
C TRP A 25 -24.29 -23.03 4.21
N ASN A 26 -24.32 -23.42 5.48
CA ASN A 26 -25.19 -22.80 6.47
C ASN A 26 -24.97 -21.28 6.50
N HIS A 27 -26.07 -20.52 6.42
CA HIS A 27 -26.03 -19.07 6.33
C HIS A 27 -25.28 -18.42 7.50
N ASP A 28 -25.54 -18.87 8.73
CA ASP A 28 -24.92 -18.32 9.93
C ASP A 28 -23.42 -18.59 9.94
N TYR A 29 -23.00 -19.77 9.46
CA TYR A 29 -21.59 -20.10 9.31
C TYR A 29 -20.90 -19.21 8.26
N SER A 30 -21.48 -19.07 7.07
CA SER A 30 -20.94 -18.18 6.03
C SER A 30 -20.90 -16.72 6.49
N HIS A 31 -21.91 -16.28 7.23
CA HIS A 31 -22.00 -14.94 7.80
C HIS A 31 -20.90 -14.69 8.85
N GLN A 32 -20.66 -15.65 9.74
CA GLN A 32 -19.56 -15.58 10.71
C GLN A 32 -18.19 -15.53 10.00
N LEU A 33 -17.99 -16.33 8.95
CA LEU A 33 -16.76 -16.29 8.15
C LEU A 33 -16.53 -14.93 7.51
N LEU A 34 -17.59 -14.34 6.93
CA LEU A 34 -17.50 -13.01 6.34
C LEU A 34 -17.10 -11.96 7.39
N ARG A 35 -17.78 -11.94 8.53
CA ARG A 35 -17.46 -11.02 9.65
C ARG A 35 -16.01 -11.16 10.10
N HIS A 36 -15.53 -12.39 10.23
CA HIS A 36 -14.14 -12.67 10.60
C HIS A 36 -13.16 -12.24 9.52
N GLY A 37 -13.44 -12.49 8.25
CA GLY A 37 -12.61 -12.06 7.12
C GLY A 37 -12.41 -10.54 7.10
N VAL A 38 -13.49 -9.77 7.26
CA VAL A 38 -13.40 -8.31 7.32
C VAL A 38 -12.66 -7.84 8.58
N SER A 39 -12.91 -8.49 9.72
CA SER A 39 -12.19 -8.18 10.96
C SER A 39 -10.68 -8.40 10.81
N HIS A 40 -10.26 -9.48 10.15
CA HIS A 40 -8.85 -9.71 9.83
C HIS A 40 -8.27 -8.65 8.92
N LEU A 41 -9.02 -8.22 7.89
CA LEU A 41 -8.60 -7.15 6.99
C LEU A 41 -8.36 -5.83 7.74
N TYR A 42 -9.27 -5.45 8.65
CA TYR A 42 -9.12 -4.25 9.48
C TYR A 42 -7.87 -4.29 10.35
N HIS A 43 -7.66 -5.37 11.11
CA HIS A 43 -6.48 -5.48 11.97
C HIS A 43 -5.19 -5.60 11.15
N PHE A 44 -5.24 -6.25 9.99
CA PHE A 44 -4.11 -6.31 9.06
C PHE A 44 -3.74 -4.91 8.56
N ALA A 45 -4.71 -4.08 8.18
CA ALA A 45 -4.49 -2.70 7.78
C ALA A 45 -3.77 -1.91 8.88
N MET A 46 -4.26 -2.00 10.12
CA MET A 46 -3.63 -1.34 11.27
C MET A 46 -2.17 -1.80 11.48
N LEU A 47 -1.91 -3.11 11.39
CA LEU A 47 -0.57 -3.68 11.56
C LEU A 47 0.38 -3.33 10.43
N GLN A 48 -0.12 -3.07 9.22
CA GLN A 48 0.67 -2.57 8.09
C GLN A 48 0.97 -1.06 8.18
N GLY A 49 0.47 -0.39 9.23
CA GLY A 49 0.64 1.05 9.40
C GLY A 49 -0.26 1.86 8.48
N GLU A 50 -1.45 1.34 8.14
CA GLU A 50 -2.48 2.16 7.51
C GLU A 50 -2.86 3.32 8.45
N ASN A 51 -2.83 4.54 7.92
CA ASN A 51 -3.11 5.76 8.68
C ASN A 51 -4.27 6.58 8.07
N ASP A 52 -4.83 6.14 6.94
CA ASP A 52 -6.00 6.78 6.35
C ASP A 52 -7.24 6.52 7.21
N GLU A 53 -7.63 7.53 7.99
CA GLU A 53 -8.74 7.47 8.93
C GLU A 53 -10.05 7.07 8.23
N ALA A 54 -10.32 7.61 7.03
CA ALA A 54 -11.50 7.28 6.25
C ALA A 54 -11.57 5.79 5.85
N THR A 55 -10.43 5.17 5.57
CA THR A 55 -10.38 3.73 5.27
C THR A 55 -10.58 2.89 6.52
N LEU A 56 -9.95 3.24 7.64
CA LEU A 56 -10.10 2.50 8.89
C LEU A 56 -11.52 2.62 9.46
N GLU A 57 -12.11 3.82 9.39
CA GLU A 57 -13.49 4.07 9.79
C GLU A 57 -14.46 3.25 8.93
N GLU A 58 -14.30 3.27 7.60
CA GLU A 58 -15.16 2.50 6.71
C GLU A 58 -15.05 0.99 7.00
N LEU A 59 -13.84 0.45 7.17
CA LEU A 59 -13.64 -0.96 7.55
C LEU A 59 -14.34 -1.31 8.86
N ARG A 60 -14.29 -0.42 9.85
CA ARG A 60 -14.98 -0.59 11.13
C ARG A 60 -16.50 -0.58 10.95
N ASN A 61 -17.03 0.33 10.14
CA ASN A 61 -18.46 0.43 9.84
C ASN A 61 -18.97 -0.82 9.12
N ILE A 62 -18.20 -1.38 8.20
CA ILE A 62 -18.53 -2.66 7.55
C ILE A 62 -18.62 -3.79 8.58
N ILE A 63 -17.66 -3.89 9.51
CA ILE A 63 -17.68 -4.92 10.56
C ILE A 63 -18.95 -4.78 11.42
N ILE A 64 -19.33 -3.56 11.79
CA ILE A 64 -20.54 -3.27 12.55
C ILE A 64 -21.78 -3.68 11.76
N SER A 65 -21.87 -3.29 10.49
CA SER A 65 -22.97 -3.65 9.58
C SER A 65 -23.16 -5.17 9.52
N ILE A 66 -22.09 -5.91 9.23
CA ILE A 66 -22.14 -7.38 9.17
C ILE A 66 -22.48 -7.96 10.54
N THR A 67 -21.96 -7.41 11.63
CA THR A 67 -22.31 -7.89 12.98
C THR A 67 -23.81 -7.76 13.28
N ASN A 68 -24.46 -6.74 12.73
CA ASN A 68 -25.91 -6.51 12.86
C ASN A 68 -26.76 -7.35 11.90
N GLY A 69 -26.14 -8.17 11.05
CA GLY A 69 -26.82 -9.03 10.07
C GLY A 69 -26.92 -8.43 8.67
N ASP A 70 -26.42 -7.20 8.46
CA ASP A 70 -26.49 -6.51 7.18
C ASP A 70 -25.27 -6.83 6.32
N ILE A 71 -25.52 -7.49 5.19
CA ILE A 71 -24.49 -7.77 4.18
C ILE A 71 -24.32 -6.54 3.27
N PRO A 72 -23.15 -5.89 3.25
CA PRO A 72 -22.93 -4.72 2.41
C PRO A 72 -22.89 -5.11 0.93
N LYS A 73 -23.22 -4.14 0.06
CA LYS A 73 -23.07 -4.30 -1.39
C LYS A 73 -21.59 -4.24 -1.79
N PRO A 74 -21.19 -4.94 -2.86
CA PRO A 74 -19.85 -4.78 -3.43
C PRO A 74 -19.59 -3.33 -3.83
N TYR A 75 -18.36 -2.88 -3.59
CA TYR A 75 -17.88 -1.58 -4.01
C TYR A 75 -17.71 -1.53 -5.53
N ASP A 76 -18.11 -0.42 -6.15
CA ASP A 76 -17.76 -0.13 -7.53
C ASP A 76 -16.33 0.44 -7.60
N LEU A 77 -15.38 -0.41 -7.99
CA LEU A 77 -13.96 -0.05 -8.05
C LEU A 77 -13.68 1.03 -9.11
N LEU A 78 -14.49 1.12 -10.17
CA LEU A 78 -14.33 2.12 -11.23
C LEU A 78 -14.61 3.54 -10.71
N SER A 79 -15.55 3.65 -9.77
CA SER A 79 -15.90 4.90 -9.12
C SER A 79 -14.87 5.35 -8.07
N ILE A 80 -14.05 4.43 -7.55
CA ILE A 80 -13.02 4.74 -6.53
C ILE A 80 -11.75 5.34 -7.18
N ASP A 81 -11.43 4.95 -8.42
CA ASP A 81 -10.33 5.56 -9.19
C ASP A 81 -10.66 6.95 -9.74
N ALA A 82 -11.93 7.37 -9.66
CA ALA A 82 -12.39 8.65 -10.17
C ALA A 82 -12.07 9.83 -9.24
N GLU A 83 -11.65 9.57 -8.00
CA GLU A 83 -10.96 10.59 -7.21
C GLU A 83 -9.65 10.92 -7.93
N PRO A 84 -9.40 12.19 -8.29
CA PRO A 84 -8.17 12.54 -8.96
C PRO A 84 -7.03 12.17 -8.00
N HIS A 85 -6.24 11.17 -8.40
CA HIS A 85 -4.82 11.16 -8.10
C HIS A 85 -4.20 12.39 -8.79
N ASP A 86 -4.53 13.57 -8.26
CA ASP A 86 -3.62 14.72 -8.21
C ASP A 86 -2.52 14.40 -7.18
N VAL A 87 -1.95 13.20 -7.29
CA VAL A 87 -0.52 13.05 -7.14
C VAL A 87 0.05 13.57 -8.45
N GLU A 88 -0.13 14.87 -8.66
CA GLU A 88 0.90 15.72 -9.21
C GLU A 88 2.19 15.12 -8.68
N THR A 89 3.03 14.61 -9.59
CA THR A 89 4.35 14.07 -9.28
C THR A 89 5.14 15.18 -8.59
N LYS A 90 4.88 15.40 -7.29
CA LYS A 90 5.50 16.42 -6.47
C LYS A 90 6.91 15.92 -6.28
N THR A 91 7.74 16.33 -7.21
CA THR A 91 9.18 16.17 -7.11
C THR A 91 9.57 16.95 -5.87
N LEU A 92 9.81 16.23 -4.77
CA LEU A 92 10.32 16.77 -3.51
C LEU A 92 11.72 17.32 -3.78
N MET A 93 11.80 18.62 -4.02
CA MET A 93 13.04 19.35 -4.18
C MET A 93 13.52 19.77 -2.79
N PHE A 94 14.71 19.30 -2.38
CA PHE A 94 15.36 19.85 -1.20
C PHE A 94 15.76 21.31 -1.49
N ALA A 95 15.06 22.27 -0.88
CA ALA A 95 15.31 23.70 -1.13
C ALA A 95 16.75 24.13 -0.76
N LYS A 96 17.35 23.45 0.23
CA LYS A 96 18.74 23.63 0.68
C LYS A 96 19.24 22.30 1.27
N PRO A 97 19.85 21.41 0.47
CA PRO A 97 20.44 20.19 1.03
C PRO A 97 21.52 20.58 2.04
N LEU A 98 21.47 20.00 3.23
CA LEU A 98 22.50 20.20 4.25
C LEU A 98 23.80 19.57 3.73
N ALA A 99 24.88 20.36 3.65
CA ALA A 99 26.18 19.81 3.30
C ALA A 99 26.67 18.92 4.45
N VAL A 100 26.83 17.63 4.19
CA VAL A 100 27.41 16.67 5.14
C VAL A 100 28.87 16.47 4.74
N SER A 101 29.79 16.94 5.58
CA SER A 101 31.22 16.63 5.48
C SER A 101 31.51 15.33 6.21
N ILE A 102 32.17 14.39 5.53
CA ILE A 102 32.66 13.15 6.14
C ILE A 102 34.18 13.26 6.16
N GLU A 103 34.79 13.02 7.32
CA GLU A 103 36.24 12.85 7.41
C GLU A 103 36.60 11.46 6.90
N VAL A 104 37.36 11.41 5.80
CA VAL A 104 37.73 10.16 5.13
C VAL A 104 39.21 9.92 5.37
N THR A 105 39.57 8.74 5.89
CA THR A 105 40.97 8.36 6.02
C THR A 105 41.59 8.04 4.65
N PRO A 106 42.92 8.15 4.50
CA PRO A 106 43.59 7.83 3.23
C PRO A 106 43.27 6.42 2.70
N GLU A 107 43.11 5.44 3.59
CA GLU A 107 42.81 4.05 3.26
C GLU A 107 41.39 3.91 2.69
N MET A 108 40.41 4.58 3.31
CA MET A 108 39.03 4.61 2.82
C MET A 108 38.95 5.27 1.43
N MET A 109 39.73 6.34 1.21
CA MET A 109 39.82 7.00 -0.09
C MET A 109 40.42 6.07 -1.16
N GLN A 110 41.43 5.26 -0.80
CA GLN A 110 42.04 4.32 -1.71
C GLN A 110 41.08 3.18 -2.08
N GLN A 111 40.35 2.64 -1.10
CA GLN A 111 39.32 1.63 -1.34
C GLN A 111 38.22 2.16 -2.26
N LEU A 112 37.74 3.38 -2.03
CA LEU A 112 36.72 4.00 -2.88
C LEU A 112 37.19 4.13 -4.34
N LYS A 113 38.43 4.58 -4.56
CA LYS A 113 39.03 4.68 -5.90
C LYS A 113 39.09 3.32 -6.61
N GLN A 114 39.46 2.26 -5.89
CA GLN A 114 39.49 0.89 -6.43
C GLN A 114 38.09 0.39 -6.79
N THR A 115 37.10 0.63 -5.91
CA THR A 115 35.70 0.28 -6.18
C THR A 115 35.16 0.99 -7.42
N MET A 116 35.44 2.29 -7.58
CA MET A 116 35.02 3.08 -8.74
C MET A 116 35.70 2.65 -10.05
N ALA A 117 36.96 2.21 -9.99
CA ALA A 117 37.69 1.69 -11.15
C ALA A 117 37.05 0.40 -11.69
N ASN A 118 36.46 -0.42 -10.82
CA ASN A 118 35.85 -1.71 -11.15
C ASN A 118 34.37 -1.62 -11.59
N ILE A 119 33.77 -0.41 -11.63
CA ILE A 119 32.39 -0.24 -12.11
C ILE A 119 32.36 -0.41 -13.64
N PRO A 120 31.51 -1.31 -14.19
CA PRO A 120 31.38 -1.52 -15.63
C PRO A 120 30.98 -0.23 -16.36
N ALA A 121 31.56 0.01 -17.54
CA ALA A 121 31.35 1.23 -18.33
C ALA A 121 29.87 1.52 -18.65
N LYS A 122 29.01 0.48 -18.72
CA LYS A 122 27.56 0.61 -18.92
C LYS A 122 26.80 1.26 -17.75
N MET A 123 27.39 1.31 -16.56
CA MET A 123 26.80 1.94 -15.37
C MET A 123 27.41 3.32 -15.06
N ARG A 124 28.42 3.77 -15.81
CA ARG A 124 28.96 5.13 -15.68
C ARG A 124 28.00 6.12 -16.32
N LYS A 125 27.15 6.75 -15.52
CA LYS A 125 26.39 7.92 -15.98
C LYS A 125 27.37 9.07 -16.27
N PRO A 126 27.14 9.87 -17.34
CA PRO A 126 27.98 11.03 -17.62
C PRO A 126 27.94 12.01 -16.45
N LEU A 127 29.11 12.51 -16.04
CA LEU A 127 29.25 13.56 -15.04
C LEU A 127 28.56 14.82 -15.55
N LEU A 128 27.40 15.15 -14.99
CA LEU A 128 26.60 16.35 -15.31
C LEU A 128 27.17 17.64 -14.71
N TYR A 129 28.49 17.75 -14.59
CA TYR A 129 29.15 19.00 -14.22
C TYR A 129 30.38 19.20 -15.10
N SER A 130 30.15 19.87 -16.23
CA SER A 130 31.17 20.70 -16.85
C SER A 130 30.96 22.11 -16.30
N ARG A 131 31.92 22.60 -15.51
CA ARG A 131 32.01 24.01 -15.15
C ARG A 131 33.40 24.48 -15.53
N GLY A 132 33.45 25.37 -16.51
CA GLY A 132 34.55 26.33 -16.65
C GLY A 132 34.51 27.37 -15.54
#